data_AF-A0A8S3RA70-F1
#
_entry.id   AF-A0A8S3RA70-F1
#
_cell.length_a   1.000
_cell.length_b   1.000
_cell.length_c   1.000
_cell.angle_alpha   90.00
_cell.angle_beta   90.00
_cell.angle_gamma   90.00
#
_symmetry.space_group_name_H-M   'P 1'
#
loop_
_entity.id
_entity.type
_entity.pdbx_description
1 polymer ?
#
loop_
_entity_poly.entity_id
_entity_poly.type
_entity_poly.pdbx_seq_one_letter_code
_entity_poly.pdbx_strand_id
1 'polypeptide(L)'
;MYYSSLKYIPTSSFKVGKIHPLALANSANQRDINRIPIRIKIATGSYILQTNRAAYNQNNVDPTCKLCDQAEESLSHFLLCCRALDQIRTPILKNIICKCSELLALQHSNIQLDILQLIINPFHYAGSVESENDISCRIEPLCRQLIYNLHNKRYEILSKMDLISSRRKMNFKVS
;
A
#
# COMPACT_ATOMS: atom_id res chain seq x y z
N MET A 1 -9.13 15.61 -9.98
CA MET A 1 -9.52 14.18 -10.07
C MET A 1 -9.45 13.56 -8.69
N TYR A 2 -10.53 12.97 -8.19
CA TYR A 2 -10.53 12.22 -6.92
C TYR A 2 -9.81 10.88 -7.09
N TYR A 3 -8.59 10.75 -6.57
CA TYR A 3 -7.84 9.49 -6.58
C TYR A 3 -8.27 8.61 -5.40
N SER A 4 -9.52 8.14 -5.43
CA SER A 4 -9.99 7.17 -4.44
C SER A 4 -9.47 5.78 -4.80
N SER A 5 -8.76 5.12 -3.88
CA SER A 5 -8.35 3.73 -4.05
C SER A 5 -9.52 2.75 -4.07
N LEU A 6 -10.73 3.20 -3.67
CA LEU A 6 -11.96 2.41 -3.79
C LEU A 6 -12.27 2.03 -5.23
N LYS A 7 -11.76 2.77 -6.23
CA LYS A 7 -11.89 2.39 -7.64
C LYS A 7 -11.24 1.04 -7.96
N TYR A 8 -10.33 0.58 -7.12
CA TYR A 8 -9.65 -0.72 -7.25
C TYR A 8 -10.40 -1.86 -6.54
N ILE A 9 -11.53 -1.57 -5.89
CA ILE A 9 -12.40 -2.54 -5.22
C ILE A 9 -13.67 -2.68 -6.07
N PRO A 10 -13.89 -3.82 -6.75
CA PRO A 10 -15.12 -4.06 -7.50
C PRO A 10 -16.33 -4.08 -6.55
N THR A 11 -17.27 -3.13 -6.67
CA THR A 11 -18.41 -3.04 -5.76
C THR A 11 -19.45 -4.15 -5.95
N SER A 12 -19.50 -4.74 -7.15
CA SER A 12 -20.45 -5.81 -7.49
C SER A 12 -20.09 -7.18 -6.88
N SER A 13 -18.83 -7.39 -6.51
CA SER A 13 -18.34 -8.70 -6.02
C SER A 13 -18.49 -8.89 -4.52
N PHE A 14 -18.86 -7.86 -3.75
CA PHE A 14 -18.91 -7.93 -2.28
C PHE A 14 -20.33 -7.81 -1.75
N LYS A 15 -20.75 -8.77 -0.94
CA LYS A 15 -22.05 -8.76 -0.25
C LYS A 15 -21.88 -8.17 1.15
N VAL A 16 -22.76 -7.23 1.51
CA VAL A 16 -22.84 -6.69 2.88
C VAL A 16 -23.03 -7.84 3.87
N GLY A 17 -22.30 -7.80 4.98
CA GLY A 17 -22.31 -8.88 5.99
C GLY A 17 -21.37 -10.05 5.69
N LYS A 18 -20.64 -10.06 4.58
CA LYS A 18 -19.56 -11.03 4.30
C LYS A 18 -18.18 -10.43 4.57
N ILE A 19 -17.24 -11.29 4.98
CA ILE A 19 -15.85 -10.92 5.21
C ILE A 19 -15.19 -10.64 3.84
N HIS A 20 -14.47 -9.52 3.74
CA HIS A 20 -13.73 -9.17 2.53
C HIS A 20 -12.56 -10.15 2.30
N PRO A 21 -12.25 -10.58 1.07
CA PRO A 21 -11.12 -11.49 0.80
C PRO A 21 -9.77 -11.01 1.32
N LEU A 22 -9.49 -9.70 1.24
CA LEU A 22 -8.31 -9.08 1.87
C LEU A 22 -8.23 -9.24 3.40
N ALA A 23 -9.35 -9.54 4.07
CA ALA A 23 -9.42 -9.82 5.50
C ALA A 23 -9.41 -11.32 5.80
N LEU A 24 -9.47 -12.19 4.79
CA LEU A 24 -9.27 -13.62 4.97
C LEU A 24 -7.77 -13.88 5.18
N ALA A 25 -7.46 -14.54 6.29
CA ALA A 25 -6.14 -15.09 6.53
C ALA A 25 -6.23 -16.61 6.43
N ASN A 26 -5.43 -17.19 5.54
CA ASN A 26 -5.29 -18.64 5.44
C ASN A 26 -4.49 -19.24 6.63
N SER A 27 -3.93 -18.39 7.50
CA SER A 27 -3.10 -18.79 8.63
C SER A 27 -3.57 -18.17 9.94
N ALA A 28 -3.59 -18.96 11.02
CA ALA A 28 -3.83 -18.49 12.39
C ALA A 28 -2.62 -17.73 13.01
N ASN A 29 -1.65 -17.31 12.20
CA ASN A 29 -0.46 -16.61 12.70
C ASN A 29 -0.78 -15.15 13.03
N GLN A 30 -0.53 -14.74 14.28
CA GLN A 30 -0.71 -13.36 14.74
C GLN A 30 0.02 -12.33 13.85
N ARG A 31 1.19 -12.70 13.29
CA ARG A 31 1.92 -11.82 12.37
C ARG A 31 1.11 -11.51 11.13
N ASP A 32 0.38 -12.48 10.58
CA ASP A 32 -0.44 -12.27 9.38
C ASP A 32 -1.72 -11.49 9.69
N ILE A 33 -2.30 -11.71 10.87
CA ILE A 33 -3.43 -10.91 11.37
C ILE A 33 -3.04 -9.44 11.48
N ASN A 34 -1.85 -9.14 12.02
CA ASN A 34 -1.37 -7.76 12.18
C ASN A 34 -1.15 -7.03 10.84
N ARG A 35 -1.08 -7.75 9.71
CA ARG A 35 -0.91 -7.16 8.37
C ARG A 35 -2.23 -6.68 7.76
N ILE A 36 -3.35 -7.32 8.14
CA ILE A 36 -4.67 -7.08 7.55
C ILE A 36 -5.12 -5.61 7.69
N PRO A 37 -5.02 -4.95 8.87
CA PRO A 37 -5.52 -3.59 9.02
C PRO A 37 -4.87 -2.59 8.06
N ILE A 38 -3.57 -2.71 7.82
CA ILE A 38 -2.85 -1.82 6.91
C ILE A 38 -3.31 -2.05 5.46
N ARG A 39 -3.51 -3.31 5.07
CA ARG A 39 -4.00 -3.67 3.74
C ARG A 39 -5.41 -3.12 3.49
N ILE A 40 -6.31 -3.27 4.46
CA ILE A 40 -7.66 -2.69 4.39
C ILE A 40 -7.57 -1.16 4.29
N LYS A 41 -6.71 -0.50 5.08
CA LYS A 41 -6.54 0.97 5.00
C LYS A 41 -6.09 1.43 3.62
N ILE A 42 -5.16 0.71 3.00
CA ILE A 42 -4.69 1.00 1.64
C ILE A 42 -5.80 0.80 0.61
N ALA A 43 -6.52 -0.33 0.67
CA ALA A 43 -7.58 -0.62 -0.29
C ALA A 43 -8.75 0.38 -0.17
N THR A 44 -9.15 0.72 1.07
CA THR A 44 -10.26 1.63 1.36
C THR A 44 -9.90 3.12 1.24
N GLY A 45 -8.62 3.46 1.05
CA GLY A 45 -8.19 4.85 0.90
C GLY A 45 -8.07 5.60 2.22
N SER A 46 -8.24 4.91 3.35
CA SER A 46 -8.09 5.47 4.70
C SER A 46 -6.63 5.48 5.19
N TYR A 47 -5.68 5.00 4.39
CA TYR A 47 -4.26 5.10 4.68
C TYR A 47 -3.75 6.53 4.56
N ILE A 48 -3.08 7.03 5.59
CA ILE A 48 -2.73 8.45 5.71
C ILE A 48 -1.38 8.75 5.04
N LEU A 49 -1.45 9.26 3.82
CA LEU A 49 -0.33 9.83 3.05
C LEU A 49 -0.37 11.37 3.08
N GLN A 50 0.72 12.06 2.71
CA GLN A 50 0.74 13.53 2.66
C GLN A 50 -0.33 14.10 1.72
N THR A 51 -0.56 13.48 0.56
CA THR A 51 -1.62 13.93 -0.37
C THR A 51 -3.00 13.89 0.29
N ASN A 52 -3.27 12.86 1.10
CA ASN A 52 -4.54 12.74 1.82
C ASN A 52 -4.62 13.82 2.90
N ARG A 53 -3.52 14.07 3.63
CA ARG A 53 -3.47 15.15 4.63
C ARG A 53 -3.68 16.52 3.99
N ALA A 54 -3.11 16.78 2.82
CA ALA A 54 -3.30 18.02 2.07
C ALA A 54 -4.75 18.19 1.60
N ALA A 55 -5.40 17.11 1.17
CA ALA A 55 -6.78 17.16 0.70
C ALA A 55 -7.82 17.38 1.81
N TYR A 56 -7.58 16.86 3.03
CA TYR A 56 -8.56 16.90 4.12
C TYR A 56 -8.31 17.96 5.19
N ASN A 57 -7.11 18.53 5.28
CA ASN A 57 -6.83 19.61 6.23
C ASN A 57 -7.18 20.97 5.64
N GLN A 58 -7.77 21.84 6.47
CA GLN A 58 -8.02 23.24 6.11
C GLN A 58 -6.73 24.06 5.97
N ASN A 59 -5.63 23.55 6.54
CA ASN A 59 -4.31 24.18 6.48
C ASN A 59 -3.55 23.74 5.22
N ASN A 60 -2.72 24.63 4.68
CA ASN A 60 -1.85 24.32 3.54
C ASN A 60 -0.78 23.31 3.97
N VAL A 61 -1.02 22.01 3.73
CA VAL A 61 -0.07 20.93 4.01
C VAL A 61 0.68 20.61 2.73
N ASP A 62 2.01 20.62 2.80
CA ASP A 62 2.87 20.20 1.71
C ASP A 62 2.61 18.72 1.35
N PRO A 63 2.19 18.41 0.10
CA PRO A 63 1.93 17.05 -0.34
C PRO A 63 3.21 16.23 -0.58
N THR A 64 4.40 16.84 -0.50
CA THR A 64 5.69 16.20 -0.77
C THR A 64 5.96 15.03 0.19
N CYS A 65 6.50 13.93 -0.35
CA CYS A 65 6.85 12.73 0.38
C CYS A 65 7.99 12.98 1.36
N LYS A 66 7.65 13.07 2.64
CA LYS A 66 8.58 13.22 3.77
C LYS A 66 9.65 12.13 3.90
N LEU A 67 9.57 11.06 3.12
CA LEU A 67 10.57 9.99 3.16
C LEU A 67 11.73 10.26 2.18
N CYS A 68 11.45 10.89 1.04
CA CYS A 68 12.43 11.10 -0.02
C CYS A 68 12.57 12.55 -0.48
N ASP A 69 11.61 13.40 -0.16
CA ASP A 69 11.53 14.81 -0.51
C ASP A 69 11.61 15.09 -2.03
N GLN A 70 11.20 14.13 -2.87
CA GLN A 70 11.35 14.23 -4.34
C GLN A 70 10.03 14.42 -5.11
N ALA A 71 8.90 13.95 -4.58
CA ALA A 71 7.61 13.97 -5.27
C ALA A 71 6.45 13.92 -4.26
N GLU A 72 5.23 14.21 -4.72
CA GLU A 72 4.03 14.06 -3.90
C GLU A 72 3.87 12.64 -3.35
N GLU A 73 3.50 12.50 -2.07
CA GLU A 73 3.27 11.22 -1.41
C GLU A 73 1.92 10.60 -1.82
N SER A 74 1.75 10.27 -3.10
CA SER A 74 0.58 9.53 -3.56
C SER A 74 0.68 8.03 -3.24
N LEU A 75 -0.42 7.29 -3.39
CA LEU A 75 -0.42 5.84 -3.19
C LEU A 75 0.51 5.12 -4.20
N SER A 76 0.53 5.57 -5.45
CA SER A 76 1.45 5.07 -6.48
C SER A 76 2.89 5.35 -6.08
N HIS A 77 3.19 6.57 -5.63
CA HIS A 77 4.51 6.91 -5.15
C HIS A 77 4.95 6.02 -3.98
N PHE A 78 4.10 5.87 -2.96
CA PHE A 78 4.39 5.06 -1.78
C PHE A 78 4.66 3.58 -2.14
N LEU A 79 3.79 2.97 -2.95
CA LEU A 79 3.88 1.55 -3.28
C LEU A 79 4.92 1.23 -4.35
N LEU A 80 5.16 2.12 -5.31
CA LEU A 80 5.92 1.80 -6.54
C LEU A 80 7.19 2.64 -6.74
N CYS A 81 7.25 3.89 -6.26
CA CYS A 81 8.30 4.83 -6.70
C CYS A 81 9.20 5.38 -5.60
N CYS A 82 8.75 5.45 -4.34
CA CYS A 82 9.46 6.13 -3.26
C CYS A 82 10.88 5.57 -3.07
N ARG A 83 11.91 6.38 -3.35
CA ARG A 83 13.32 5.95 -3.35
C ARG A 83 13.79 5.46 -1.97
N ALA A 84 13.29 6.09 -0.90
CA ALA A 84 13.62 5.71 0.47
C ALA A 84 13.15 4.29 0.87
N LEU A 85 12.25 3.70 0.09
CA LEU A 85 11.68 2.37 0.35
C LEU A 85 12.17 1.30 -0.63
N ASP A 86 13.05 1.67 -1.58
CA ASP A 86 13.37 0.84 -2.74
C ASP A 86 14.04 -0.49 -2.36
N GLN A 87 14.93 -0.47 -1.37
CA GLN A 87 15.61 -1.66 -0.87
C GLN A 87 14.65 -2.76 -0.38
N ILE A 88 13.50 -2.37 0.18
CA ILE A 88 12.47 -3.30 0.65
C ILE A 88 11.52 -3.68 -0.49
N ARG A 89 11.16 -2.70 -1.32
CA ARG A 89 10.19 -2.85 -2.40
C ARG A 89 10.69 -3.79 -3.49
N THR A 90 11.85 -3.49 -4.06
CA THR A 90 12.36 -4.11 -5.29
C THR A 90 12.39 -5.65 -5.26
N PRO A 91 12.93 -6.33 -4.22
CA PRO A 91 12.96 -7.79 -4.22
C PRO A 91 11.56 -8.42 -4.18
N ILE A 92 10.64 -7.86 -3.40
CA ILE A 92 9.27 -8.39 -3.28
C ILE A 92 8.47 -8.09 -4.54
N LEU A 93 8.62 -6.88 -5.09
CA LEU A 93 7.93 -6.47 -6.31
C LEU A 93 8.38 -7.31 -7.51
N LYS A 94 9.67 -7.61 -7.62
CA LYS A 94 10.19 -8.55 -8.64
C LYS A 94 9.55 -9.92 -8.52
N ASN A 95 9.37 -10.43 -7.29
CA ASN A 95 8.69 -11.71 -7.07
C ASN A 95 7.21 -11.69 -7.45
N ILE A 96 6.51 -10.57 -7.17
CA ILE A 96 5.11 -10.38 -7.58
C ILE A 96 5.03 -10.38 -9.11
N ILE A 97 5.84 -9.57 -9.79
CA ILE A 97 5.84 -9.46 -11.26
C ILE A 97 6.17 -10.81 -11.91
N CYS A 98 7.18 -11.52 -11.40
CA CYS A 98 7.58 -12.83 -11.91
C CYS A 98 6.44 -13.86 -11.80
N LYS A 99 5.68 -13.85 -10.70
CA LYS A 99 4.55 -14.78 -10.49
C LYS A 99 3.29 -14.40 -11.25
N CYS A 100 3.15 -13.13 -11.64
CA CYS A 100 1.94 -12.61 -12.28
C CYS A 100 2.17 -12.23 -13.74
N SER A 101 3.30 -12.61 -14.34
CA SER A 101 3.66 -12.21 -15.70
C SER A 101 2.59 -12.60 -16.72
N GLU A 102 2.04 -13.81 -16.60
CA GLU A 102 0.96 -14.31 -17.45
C GLU A 102 -0.34 -13.53 -17.23
N LEU A 103 -0.71 -13.25 -15.96
CA LEU A 103 -1.90 -12.46 -15.62
C LEU A 103 -1.80 -11.02 -16.15
N LEU A 104 -0.61 -10.43 -16.07
CA LEU A 104 -0.35 -9.08 -16.56
C LEU A 104 -0.29 -9.02 -18.09
N ALA A 105 0.18 -10.08 -18.76
CA ALA A 105 0.27 -10.14 -20.23
C ALA A 105 -1.11 -10.16 -20.92
N LEU A 106 -2.14 -10.64 -20.24
CA LEU A 106 -3.52 -10.67 -20.74
C LEU A 106 -4.23 -9.30 -20.66
N GLN A 107 -3.64 -8.33 -19.96
CA GLN A 107 -4.19 -6.99 -19.81
C GLN A 107 -3.50 -6.04 -20.79
N HIS A 108 -4.28 -5.24 -21.52
CA HIS A 108 -3.76 -4.27 -22.49
C HIS A 108 -3.65 -2.84 -21.92
N SER A 109 -3.65 -2.69 -20.61
CA SER A 109 -3.63 -1.41 -19.91
C SER A 109 -2.22 -0.93 -19.55
N ASN A 110 -2.16 0.22 -18.87
CA ASN A 110 -0.93 0.78 -18.33
C ASN A 110 -0.38 -0.13 -17.23
N ILE A 111 0.78 -0.74 -17.48
CA ILE A 111 1.41 -1.72 -16.57
C ILE A 111 1.58 -1.23 -15.14
N GLN A 112 1.82 0.07 -14.94
CA GLN A 112 1.96 0.64 -13.60
C GLN A 112 0.62 0.62 -12.85
N LEU A 113 -0.49 0.89 -13.53
CA LEU A 113 -1.83 0.79 -12.95
C LEU A 113 -2.20 -0.66 -12.65
N ASP A 114 -1.82 -1.59 -13.53
CA ASP A 114 -2.13 -3.01 -13.34
C ASP A 114 -1.38 -3.58 -12.14
N ILE A 115 -0.09 -3.25 -12.00
CA ILE A 115 0.72 -3.59 -10.83
C ILE A 115 0.14 -2.95 -9.57
N LEU A 116 -0.30 -1.69 -9.64
CA LEU A 116 -0.91 -1.01 -8.50
C LEU A 116 -2.22 -1.70 -8.06
N GLN A 117 -3.09 -2.02 -9.02
CA GLN A 117 -4.33 -2.76 -8.81
C GLN A 117 -4.07 -4.14 -8.21
N LEU A 118 -3.06 -4.86 -8.71
CA LEU A 118 -2.65 -6.18 -8.23
C LEU A 118 -2.16 -6.13 -6.78
N ILE A 119 -1.36 -5.13 -6.43
CA ILE A 119 -0.85 -4.98 -5.05
C ILE A 119 -2.00 -4.66 -4.09
N ILE A 120 -2.89 -3.75 -4.49
CA ILE A 120 -4.01 -3.28 -3.65
C ILE A 120 -5.06 -4.38 -3.47
N ASN A 121 -5.49 -5.00 -4.58
CA ASN A 121 -6.53 -5.99 -4.61
C ASN A 121 -6.27 -7.04 -5.71
N PRO A 122 -5.48 -8.09 -5.41
CA PRO A 122 -5.13 -9.11 -6.38
C PRO A 122 -6.33 -9.97 -6.79
N PHE A 123 -7.38 -10.03 -5.95
CA PHE A 123 -8.64 -10.72 -6.27
C PHE A 123 -9.42 -10.07 -7.41
N HIS A 124 -9.05 -8.87 -7.83
CA HIS A 124 -9.58 -8.29 -9.07
C HIS A 124 -9.31 -9.17 -10.29
N TYR A 125 -8.24 -9.98 -10.24
CA TYR A 125 -7.83 -10.88 -11.33
C TYR A 125 -8.32 -12.31 -11.14
N ALA A 126 -9.12 -12.60 -10.11
CA ALA A 126 -9.68 -13.93 -9.87
C ALA A 126 -10.91 -14.16 -10.78
N GLY A 127 -10.65 -14.45 -12.06
CA GLY A 127 -11.69 -14.71 -13.07
C GLY A 127 -12.12 -16.17 -13.18
N SER A 128 -11.28 -17.10 -12.70
CA SER A 128 -11.49 -18.55 -12.73
C SER A 128 -11.07 -19.21 -11.40
N VAL A 129 -11.60 -20.41 -11.10
CA VAL A 129 -11.29 -21.15 -9.85
C VAL A 129 -9.79 -21.46 -9.73
N GLU A 130 -9.11 -21.75 -10.84
CA GLU A 130 -7.66 -22.00 -10.86
C GLU A 130 -6.87 -20.72 -10.58
N SER A 131 -7.28 -19.59 -11.15
CA SER A 131 -6.68 -18.29 -10.87
C SER A 131 -6.90 -17.83 -9.42
N GLU A 132 -8.05 -18.16 -8.82
CA GLU A 132 -8.39 -17.77 -7.45
C GLU A 132 -7.48 -18.46 -6.42
N ASN A 133 -7.17 -19.73 -6.64
CA ASN A 133 -6.23 -20.48 -5.79
C ASN A 133 -4.80 -19.94 -5.90
N ASP A 134 -4.32 -19.65 -7.11
CA ASP A 134 -2.97 -19.09 -7.30
C ASP A 134 -2.87 -17.68 -6.70
N ILE A 135 -3.89 -16.84 -6.90
CA ILE A 135 -4.00 -15.52 -6.30
C ILE A 135 -3.98 -15.61 -4.77
N SER A 136 -4.83 -16.45 -4.19
CA SER A 136 -4.97 -16.58 -2.73
C SER A 136 -3.72 -17.13 -2.06
N CYS A 137 -3.05 -18.11 -2.67
CA CYS A 137 -1.96 -18.83 -2.03
C CYS A 137 -0.58 -18.26 -2.32
N ARG A 138 -0.39 -17.53 -3.44
CA ARG A 138 0.95 -17.11 -3.88
C ARG A 138 1.09 -15.61 -4.05
N ILE A 139 0.11 -14.96 -4.64
CA ILE A 139 0.20 -13.53 -4.99
C ILE A 139 -0.21 -12.67 -3.79
N GLU A 140 -1.36 -12.97 -3.20
CA GLU A 140 -1.90 -12.20 -2.08
C GLU A 140 -0.93 -12.12 -0.89
N PRO A 141 -0.27 -13.21 -0.46
CA PRO A 141 0.68 -13.14 0.64
C PRO A 141 1.86 -12.20 0.35
N LEU A 142 2.35 -12.17 -0.90
CA LEU A 142 3.42 -11.26 -1.32
C LEU A 142 2.97 -9.81 -1.34
N CYS A 143 1.78 -9.53 -1.89
CA CYS A 143 1.20 -8.19 -1.87
C CYS A 143 0.99 -7.69 -0.43
N ARG A 144 0.51 -8.56 0.46
CA ARG A 144 0.34 -8.30 1.89
C ARG A 144 1.67 -8.02 2.56
N GLN A 145 2.69 -8.84 2.31
CA GLN A 145 4.04 -8.67 2.84
C GLN A 145 4.66 -7.35 2.37
N LEU A 146 4.53 -7.02 1.09
CA LEU A 146 5.02 -5.76 0.52
C LEU A 146 4.42 -4.56 1.26
N ILE A 147 3.09 -4.45 1.30
CA ILE A 147 2.39 -3.33 1.94
C ILE A 147 2.81 -3.17 3.40
N TYR A 148 2.88 -4.28 4.14
CA TYR A 148 3.24 -4.24 5.55
C TYR A 148 4.69 -3.80 5.78
N ASN A 149 5.63 -4.33 5.00
CA ASN A 149 7.04 -3.96 5.12
C ASN A 149 7.28 -2.49 4.77
N LEU A 150 6.62 -1.98 3.71
CA LEU A 150 6.67 -0.57 3.36
C LEU A 150 6.08 0.33 4.45
N HIS A 151 4.95 -0.09 5.04
CA HIS A 151 4.33 0.62 6.15
C HIS A 151 5.26 0.72 7.37
N ASN A 152 5.84 -0.40 7.79
CA ASN A 152 6.75 -0.44 8.94
C ASN A 152 7.96 0.44 8.69
N LYS A 153 8.56 0.38 7.49
CA LYS A 153 9.73 1.19 7.18
C LYS A 153 9.40 2.68 7.15
N ARG A 154 8.26 3.04 6.57
CA ARG A 154 7.76 4.42 6.61
C ARG A 154 7.59 4.90 8.06
N TYR A 155 6.96 4.10 8.91
CA TYR A 155 6.77 4.45 10.32
C TYR A 155 8.10 4.61 11.07
N GLU A 156 9.07 3.73 10.81
CA GLU A 156 10.42 3.81 11.37
C GLU A 156 11.13 5.11 10.97
N ILE A 157 11.05 5.51 9.68
CA ILE A 157 11.67 6.75 9.19
C ILE A 157 11.01 7.98 9.82
N LEU A 158 9.68 8.04 9.80
CA LEU A 158 8.93 9.20 10.32
C LEU A 158 9.12 9.37 11.83
N SER A 159 9.10 8.29 12.61
CA SER A 159 9.32 8.36 14.06
C SER A 159 10.72 8.90 14.41
N LYS A 160 11.75 8.53 13.65
CA LYS A 160 13.10 9.10 13.79
C LYS A 160 13.13 10.60 13.50
N MET A 161 12.39 11.07 12.49
CA MET A 161 12.29 12.49 12.15
C MET A 161 11.59 13.32 13.25
N ASP A 162 10.53 12.77 13.84
CA ASP A 162 9.79 13.44 14.92
C ASP A 162 10.64 13.60 16.19
N LEU A 163 11.47 12.60 16.51
CA LEU A 163 12.42 12.67 17.63
C LEU A 163 13.48 13.77 17.43
N ILE A 164 14.04 13.89 16.22
CA ILE A 164 15.02 14.94 15.89
C ILE A 164 14.38 16.33 16.01
N SER A 165 13.16 16.48 15.50
CA SER A 165 12.42 17.74 15.55
C SER A 165 12.11 18.17 17.00
N SER A 166 11.76 17.21 17.85
CA SER A 166 11.47 17.46 19.27
C SER A 166 12.72 17.88 20.05
N ARG A 167 13.88 17.27 19.78
CA ARG A 167 15.16 17.66 20.41
C ARG A 167 15.58 19.08 20.04
N ARG A 168 15.43 19.48 18.77
CA ARG A 168 15.75 20.85 18.33
C ARG A 168 14.93 21.90 19.06
N LYS A 169 13.62 21.66 19.26
CA LYS A 169 12.74 22.60 19.97
C LYS A 169 13.09 22.81 21.44
N MET A 170 13.68 21.82 22.10
CA MET A 170 14.12 21.96 23.50
C MET A 170 15.37 22.84 23.63
N ASN A 171 16.30 22.77 22.68
CA ASN A 171 17.53 23.55 22.72
C ASN A 171 17.32 25.06 22.49
N PHE A 172 16.23 25.46 21.82
CA PHE A 172 15.91 26.87 21.57
C PHE A 172 15.23 27.59 22.76
N LYS A 173 14.86 26.88 23.83
CA LYS A 173 14.20 27.49 25.02
C LYS A 173 15.16 27.82 26.17
N VAL A 174 16.47 27.69 25.96
CA VAL A 174 17.51 27.89 27.01
C VAL A 174 18.35 29.14 26.69
N SER A 175 17.75 30.16 26.09
CA SER A 175 18.41 31.43 25.73
C SER A 175 17.43 32.57 26.02
#